data_AF-L8DQN0-F1
#
_entry.id   AF-L8DQN0-F1
#
_cell.length_a   1.000
_cell.length_b   1.000
_cell.length_c   1.000
_cell.angle_alpha   90.00
_cell.angle_beta   90.00
_cell.angle_gamma   90.00
#
_symmetry.space_group_name_H-M   'P 1'
#
loop_
_entity.id
_entity.type
_entity.pdbx_description
1 polymer ?
#
loop_
_entity_poly.entity_id
_entity_poly.type
_entity_poly.pdbx_seq_one_letter_code
_entity_poly.pdbx_strand_id
1 'polypeptide(L)'
;MGASRADDGDRSAASSDRVRHPVGVLIAVKDLATAKSRLAAQFSPPERTRLVLAMLRDTVAAAHAVPVVDSVTVVTPDPRVADTARRIGARVFDEPVGDPRQTPNERLNHAFASAAHALRRDHIVGGVLRDDSRAAGHTDIIALQADLPAMRSAELAQAYATARRGGRSLVVDHHGTGTAALILKGVTGDLAPLFGEHSARRHSESGARQLGGTWPGLRLDVDTLADLRRAHGLGVGPATATVLHSLGWSDDASATTA
;
A
#
# COMPACT_ATOMS: atom_id res chain seq x y z
N MET A 1 -44.48 -55.32 6.74
CA MET A 1 -44.35 -53.94 6.23
C MET A 1 -43.57 -53.17 7.30
N GLY A 2 -42.24 -53.19 7.28
CA GLY A 2 -41.38 -52.18 6.64
C GLY A 2 -40.97 -51.14 7.70
N ALA A 3 -39.92 -51.38 8.50
CA ALA A 3 -38.51 -51.06 8.27
C ALA A 3 -38.15 -49.54 8.30
N SER A 4 -37.55 -49.13 9.44
CA SER A 4 -36.25 -48.42 9.60
C SER A 4 -35.99 -47.01 9.02
N ARG A 5 -35.22 -46.22 9.82
CA ARG A 5 -34.34 -45.06 9.52
C ARG A 5 -35.03 -43.69 9.30
N ALA A 6 -34.47 -42.55 9.69
CA ALA A 6 -33.24 -42.21 10.40
C ALA A 6 -33.36 -40.78 10.95
N ASP A 7 -32.58 -40.53 11.99
CA ASP A 7 -31.93 -39.27 12.33
C ASP A 7 -31.44 -38.52 11.07
N ASP A 8 -31.76 -37.23 10.96
CA ASP A 8 -30.87 -36.28 10.27
C ASP A 8 -31.38 -34.84 10.36
N GLY A 9 -30.44 -33.93 10.66
CA GLY A 9 -30.52 -32.58 10.15
C GLY A 9 -30.49 -31.48 11.18
N ASP A 10 -29.46 -31.50 12.04
CA ASP A 10 -28.65 -30.31 12.32
C ASP A 10 -28.50 -29.47 11.03
N ARG A 11 -29.44 -28.53 10.79
CA ARG A 11 -29.24 -27.45 9.84
C ARG A 11 -28.36 -26.42 10.51
N SER A 12 -27.09 -26.79 10.62
CA SER A 12 -25.96 -26.01 10.13
C SER A 12 -26.47 -24.83 9.30
N ALA A 13 -26.62 -23.69 9.97
CA ALA A 13 -26.55 -22.40 9.32
C ALA A 13 -25.09 -22.25 8.87
N ALA A 14 -24.76 -22.97 7.80
CA ALA A 14 -23.54 -22.78 7.05
C ALA A 14 -23.52 -21.29 6.68
N SER A 15 -22.69 -20.58 7.45
CA SER A 15 -22.09 -19.30 7.13
C SER A 15 -22.08 -19.15 5.61
N SER A 16 -22.94 -18.26 5.10
CA SER A 16 -22.89 -17.81 3.72
C SER A 16 -21.44 -17.52 3.38
N ASP A 17 -20.86 -18.39 2.54
CA ASP A 17 -19.49 -18.30 2.11
C ASP A 17 -19.36 -16.98 1.33
N ARG A 18 -19.02 -15.92 2.06
CA ARG A 18 -18.83 -14.59 1.47
C ARG A 18 -17.63 -14.74 0.58
N VAL A 19 -17.88 -14.87 -0.73
CA VAL A 19 -16.87 -14.87 -1.78
C VAL A 19 -15.84 -13.78 -1.45
N ARG A 20 -14.65 -14.20 -1.01
CA ARG A 20 -13.55 -13.29 -0.69
C ARG A 20 -13.00 -12.76 -1.99
N HIS A 21 -13.02 -11.45 -2.16
CA HIS A 21 -12.36 -10.77 -3.27
C HIS A 21 -10.85 -10.77 -3.03
N PRO A 22 -10.02 -11.15 -4.02
CA PRO A 22 -8.59 -10.95 -3.92
C PRO A 22 -8.26 -9.49 -3.61
N VAL A 23 -7.27 -9.25 -2.77
CA VAL A 23 -6.79 -7.90 -2.42
C VAL A 23 -5.37 -7.74 -2.95
N GLY A 24 -5.18 -6.78 -3.85
CA GLY A 24 -3.85 -6.37 -4.32
C GLY A 24 -3.43 -5.04 -3.71
N VAL A 25 -2.19 -4.99 -3.23
CA VAL A 25 -1.53 -3.76 -2.80
C VAL A 25 -0.65 -3.24 -3.93
N LEU A 26 -0.79 -1.97 -4.28
CA LEU A 26 0.04 -1.26 -5.24
C LEU A 26 0.90 -0.25 -4.47
N ILE A 27 2.21 -0.29 -4.68
CA ILE A 27 3.17 0.65 -4.09
C ILE A 27 3.96 1.27 -5.23
N ALA A 28 3.95 2.60 -5.37
CA ALA A 28 4.70 3.26 -6.43
C ALA A 28 5.99 3.90 -5.88
N VAL A 29 7.10 3.66 -6.56
CA VAL A 29 8.39 4.31 -6.29
C VAL A 29 8.94 4.81 -7.61
N LYS A 30 9.14 6.11 -7.73
CA LYS A 30 9.51 6.71 -9.02
C LYS A 30 10.99 6.81 -9.27
N ASP A 31 11.71 7.46 -8.38
CA ASP A 31 13.11 7.78 -8.63
C ASP A 31 13.87 7.92 -7.32
N LEU A 32 14.80 7.01 -7.10
CA LEU A 32 15.67 7.03 -5.92
C LEU A 32 16.60 8.25 -5.89
N ALA A 33 16.95 8.84 -7.05
CA ALA A 33 17.89 9.95 -7.15
C ALA A 33 17.29 11.28 -6.68
N THR A 34 16.00 11.50 -6.95
CA THR A 34 15.26 12.70 -6.54
C THR A 34 14.41 12.49 -5.28
N ALA A 35 14.18 11.23 -4.88
CA ALA A 35 13.46 10.91 -3.66
C ALA A 35 14.09 11.57 -2.42
N LYS A 36 13.20 12.07 -1.54
CA LYS A 36 13.57 12.60 -0.22
C LYS A 36 14.69 13.64 -0.30
N SER A 37 14.57 14.58 -1.24
CA SER A 37 15.47 15.74 -1.35
C SER A 37 15.56 16.53 -0.03
N ARG A 38 14.47 16.54 0.75
CA ARG A 38 14.41 17.15 2.09
C ARG A 38 15.29 16.44 3.14
N LEU A 39 15.81 15.24 2.84
CA LEU A 39 16.79 14.52 3.67
C LEU A 39 18.25 14.79 3.26
N ALA A 40 18.49 15.55 2.18
CA ALA A 40 19.83 15.73 1.61
C ALA A 40 20.82 16.47 2.53
N ALA A 41 20.32 17.24 3.50
CA ALA A 41 21.17 17.93 4.47
C ALA A 41 21.89 16.96 5.43
N GLN A 42 21.29 15.79 5.69
CA GLN A 42 21.83 14.80 6.64
C GLN A 42 22.44 13.58 5.95
N PHE A 43 22.00 13.28 4.72
CA PHE A 43 22.36 12.06 4.03
C PHE A 43 22.83 12.35 2.60
N SER A 44 23.98 11.78 2.26
CA SER A 44 24.49 11.77 0.89
C SER A 44 23.52 11.02 -0.05
N PRO A 45 23.60 11.25 -1.38
CA PRO A 45 22.72 10.57 -2.34
C PRO A 45 22.72 9.02 -2.23
N PRO A 46 23.88 8.34 -2.05
CA PRO A 46 23.89 6.89 -1.83
C PRO A 46 23.19 6.46 -0.54
N GLU A 47 23.32 7.23 0.54
CA GLU A 47 22.66 6.94 1.82
C GLU A 47 21.15 7.12 1.73
N ARG A 48 20.68 8.18 1.07
CA ARG A 48 19.24 8.37 0.78
C ARG A 48 18.68 7.22 -0.05
N THR A 49 19.42 6.77 -1.06
CA THR A 49 19.05 5.60 -1.87
C THR A 49 18.89 4.36 -1.00
N ARG A 50 19.87 4.07 -0.13
CA ARG A 50 19.82 2.94 0.82
C ARG A 50 18.63 3.05 1.76
N LEU A 51 18.35 4.25 2.28
CA LEU A 51 17.24 4.48 3.19
C LEU A 51 15.89 4.28 2.51
N VAL A 52 15.67 4.84 1.31
CA VAL A 52 14.42 4.66 0.55
C VAL A 52 14.17 3.19 0.24
N LEU A 53 15.19 2.44 -0.20
CA LEU A 53 15.05 1.01 -0.44
C LEU A 53 14.76 0.22 0.85
N ALA A 54 15.30 0.65 1.99
CA ALA A 54 15.01 0.03 3.28
C ALA A 54 13.56 0.30 3.73
N MET A 55 13.08 1.54 3.60
CA MET A 55 11.68 1.89 3.92
C MET A 55 10.68 1.14 3.03
N LEU A 56 11.01 0.97 1.74
CA LEU A 56 10.21 0.14 0.84
C LEU A 56 10.14 -1.31 1.31
N ARG A 57 11.28 -1.90 1.73
CA ARG A 57 11.32 -3.28 2.23
C ARG A 57 10.41 -3.46 3.44
N ASP A 58 10.47 -2.54 4.40
CA ASP A 58 9.64 -2.60 5.60
C ASP A 58 8.15 -2.41 5.28
N THR A 59 7.83 -1.47 4.38
CA THR A 59 6.45 -1.24 3.92
C THR A 59 5.87 -2.47 3.23
N VAL A 60 6.63 -3.08 2.30
CA VAL A 60 6.23 -4.29 1.58
C VAL A 60 6.10 -5.49 2.53
N ALA A 61 7.02 -5.66 3.47
CA ALA A 61 6.96 -6.74 4.47
C ALA A 61 5.70 -6.60 5.35
N ALA A 62 5.39 -5.39 5.81
CA ALA A 62 4.19 -5.12 6.59
C ALA A 62 2.90 -5.36 5.77
N ALA A 63 2.89 -5.03 4.48
CA ALA A 63 1.77 -5.31 3.58
C ALA A 63 1.57 -6.82 3.35
N HIS A 64 2.64 -7.57 3.11
CA HIS A 64 2.58 -9.03 2.97
C HIS A 64 2.10 -9.76 4.23
N ALA A 65 2.39 -9.21 5.41
CA ALA A 65 1.96 -9.77 6.69
C ALA A 65 0.46 -9.56 6.97
N VAL A 66 -0.30 -8.89 6.09
CA VAL A 66 -1.75 -8.74 6.21
C VAL A 66 -2.47 -9.97 5.64
N PRO A 67 -3.25 -10.74 6.44
CA PRO A 67 -3.85 -12.00 5.97
C PRO A 67 -4.82 -11.87 4.79
N VAL A 68 -5.43 -10.69 4.61
CA VAL A 68 -6.33 -10.44 3.49
C VAL A 68 -5.63 -10.03 2.20
N VAL A 69 -4.31 -9.77 2.21
CA VAL A 69 -3.55 -9.37 1.02
C VAL A 69 -3.09 -10.59 0.25
N ASP A 70 -3.48 -10.67 -1.02
CA ASP A 70 -3.12 -11.78 -1.94
C ASP A 70 -1.88 -11.46 -2.76
N SER A 71 -1.59 -10.16 -2.97
CA SER A 71 -0.43 -9.73 -3.74
C SER A 71 0.01 -8.33 -3.39
N VAL A 72 1.31 -8.09 -3.51
CA VAL A 72 1.92 -6.77 -3.46
C VAL A 72 2.65 -6.55 -4.79
N THR A 73 2.36 -5.43 -5.44
CA THR A 73 2.97 -5.02 -6.70
C THR A 73 3.65 -3.67 -6.51
N VAL A 74 4.95 -3.63 -6.78
CA VAL A 74 5.72 -2.39 -6.80
C VAL A 74 5.77 -1.85 -8.23
N VAL A 75 5.31 -0.62 -8.40
CA VAL A 75 5.32 0.12 -9.66
C VAL A 75 6.55 1.01 -9.68
N THR A 76 7.48 0.76 -10.60
CA THR A 76 8.75 1.50 -10.64
C THR A 76 9.43 1.39 -12.00
N PRO A 77 10.04 2.48 -12.50
CA PRO A 77 10.98 2.43 -13.62
C PRO A 77 12.43 2.19 -13.16
N ASP A 78 12.76 2.37 -11.87
CA ASP A 78 14.13 2.20 -11.36
C ASP A 78 14.47 0.70 -11.20
N PRO A 79 15.54 0.20 -11.87
CA PRO A 79 15.90 -1.22 -11.83
C PRO A 79 16.34 -1.70 -10.44
N ARG A 80 16.94 -0.84 -9.62
CA ARG A 80 17.36 -1.20 -8.25
C ARG A 80 16.16 -1.38 -7.33
N VAL A 81 15.11 -0.59 -7.52
CA VAL A 81 13.82 -0.76 -6.84
C VAL A 81 13.18 -2.06 -7.31
N ALA A 82 13.10 -2.28 -8.63
CA ALA A 82 12.52 -3.50 -9.21
C ALA A 82 13.21 -4.76 -8.66
N ASP A 83 14.54 -4.79 -8.65
CA ASP A 83 15.31 -5.91 -8.11
C ASP A 83 15.10 -6.09 -6.62
N THR A 84 14.97 -5.00 -5.86
CA THR A 84 14.65 -5.07 -4.44
C THR A 84 13.26 -5.64 -4.21
N ALA A 85 12.25 -5.18 -4.95
CA ALA A 85 10.88 -5.66 -4.87
C ALA A 85 10.78 -7.16 -5.18
N ARG A 86 11.45 -7.64 -6.24
CA ARG A 86 11.50 -9.07 -6.58
C ARG A 86 12.12 -9.91 -5.46
N ARG A 87 13.23 -9.45 -4.87
CA ARG A 87 13.92 -10.18 -3.78
C ARG A 87 13.07 -10.33 -2.52
N ILE A 88 12.14 -9.41 -2.27
CA ILE A 88 11.24 -9.45 -1.11
C ILE A 88 9.85 -10.03 -1.43
N GLY A 89 9.70 -10.67 -2.61
CA GLY A 89 8.48 -11.40 -2.99
C GLY A 89 7.37 -10.53 -3.58
N ALA A 90 7.61 -9.25 -3.85
CA ALA A 90 6.66 -8.39 -4.54
C ALA A 90 6.75 -8.57 -6.07
N ARG A 91 5.60 -8.46 -6.74
CA ARG A 91 5.54 -8.33 -8.20
C ARG A 91 6.11 -6.98 -8.59
N VAL A 92 6.68 -6.88 -9.79
CA VAL A 92 7.11 -5.61 -10.36
C VAL A 92 6.22 -5.31 -11.54
N PHE A 93 5.65 -4.11 -11.55
CA PHE A 93 5.00 -3.54 -12.71
C PHE A 93 5.90 -2.41 -13.22
N ASP A 94 6.42 -2.57 -14.43
CA ASP A 94 7.22 -1.54 -15.05
C ASP A 94 6.34 -0.31 -15.28
N GLU A 95 6.79 0.87 -14.86
CA GLU A 95 6.01 2.09 -15.08
C GLU A 95 5.91 2.30 -16.60
N PRO A 96 4.70 2.25 -17.20
CA PRO A 96 4.58 2.48 -18.63
C PRO A 96 5.15 3.86 -18.93
N VAL A 97 6.01 3.96 -19.94
CA VAL A 97 6.65 5.22 -20.34
C VAL A 97 5.57 6.28 -20.52
N GLY A 98 5.45 7.17 -19.53
CA GLY A 98 4.48 8.26 -19.56
C GLY A 98 4.89 9.31 -20.59
N ASP A 99 3.93 10.13 -21.02
CA ASP A 99 4.26 11.29 -21.85
C ASP A 99 5.27 12.17 -21.08
N PRO A 100 6.46 12.48 -21.65
CA PRO A 100 7.45 13.33 -21.00
C PRO A 100 6.91 14.70 -20.59
N ARG A 101 5.82 15.17 -21.23
CA ARG A 101 5.13 16.43 -20.91
C ARG A 101 4.30 16.38 -19.64
N GLN A 102 3.95 15.19 -19.15
CA GLN A 102 3.19 15.05 -17.91
C GLN A 102 4.00 15.59 -16.73
N THR A 103 3.32 16.16 -15.75
CA THR A 103 3.91 16.50 -14.45
C THR A 103 4.29 15.23 -13.67
N PRO A 104 5.17 15.34 -12.65
CA PRO A 104 5.48 14.21 -11.78
C PRO A 104 4.25 13.57 -11.12
N ASN A 105 3.24 14.36 -10.74
CA ASN A 105 2.02 13.84 -10.12
C ASN A 105 1.11 13.12 -11.14
N GLU A 106 0.96 13.65 -12.36
CA GLU A 106 0.16 13.00 -13.41
C GLU A 106 0.73 11.63 -13.77
N ARG A 107 2.04 11.55 -13.97
CA ARG A 107 2.71 10.26 -14.21
C ARG A 107 2.48 9.26 -13.05
N LEU A 108 2.52 9.73 -11.80
CA LEU A 108 2.32 8.86 -10.61
C LEU A 108 0.91 8.28 -10.59
N ASN A 109 -0.09 9.12 -10.85
CA ASN A 109 -1.48 8.71 -10.92
C ASN A 109 -1.73 7.77 -12.11
N HIS A 110 -1.11 8.04 -13.26
CA HIS A 110 -1.16 7.15 -14.43
C HIS A 110 -0.56 5.77 -14.12
N ALA A 111 0.57 5.73 -13.41
CA ALA A 111 1.25 4.49 -13.01
C ALA A 111 0.35 3.64 -12.09
N PHE A 112 -0.25 4.25 -11.07
CA PHE A 112 -1.22 3.56 -10.20
C PHE A 112 -2.45 3.07 -10.95
N ALA A 113 -3.02 3.88 -11.85
CA ALA A 113 -4.18 3.50 -12.63
C ALA A 113 -3.88 2.33 -13.58
N SER A 114 -2.72 2.36 -14.25
CA SER A 114 -2.27 1.30 -15.15
C SER A 114 -2.02 -0.02 -14.41
N ALA A 115 -1.34 0.04 -13.26
CA ALA A 115 -1.09 -1.13 -12.42
C ALA A 115 -2.40 -1.71 -11.84
N ALA A 116 -3.35 -0.86 -11.45
CA ALA A 116 -4.68 -1.29 -11.01
C ALA A 116 -5.46 -2.01 -12.12
N HIS A 117 -5.36 -1.53 -13.36
CA HIS A 117 -5.98 -2.17 -14.51
C HIS A 117 -5.33 -3.54 -14.83
N ALA A 118 -4.00 -3.62 -14.80
CA ALA A 118 -3.25 -4.86 -15.03
C ALA A 118 -3.56 -5.92 -13.97
N LEU A 119 -3.54 -5.54 -12.68
CA LEU A 119 -3.84 -6.43 -11.56
C LEU A 119 -5.23 -7.10 -11.73
N ARG A 120 -6.23 -6.34 -12.17
CA ARG A 120 -7.57 -6.88 -12.42
C ARG A 120 -7.59 -7.87 -13.58
N ARG A 121 -6.88 -7.57 -14.68
CA ARG A 121 -6.79 -8.46 -15.83
C ARG A 121 -6.12 -9.78 -15.49
N ASP A 122 -5.00 -9.75 -14.77
CA ASP A 122 -4.24 -10.95 -14.42
C ASP A 122 -5.06 -11.91 -13.54
N HIS A 123 -5.84 -11.36 -12.61
CA HIS A 123 -6.73 -12.15 -11.76
C HIS A 123 -7.96 -12.69 -12.50
N ILE A 124 -8.37 -12.07 -13.62
CA ILE A 124 -9.41 -12.60 -14.51
C ILE A 124 -8.86 -13.77 -15.35
N VAL A 125 -7.57 -13.76 -15.71
CA VAL A 125 -6.96 -14.78 -16.58
C VAL A 125 -6.40 -15.98 -15.81
N GLY A 126 -5.97 -15.80 -14.54
CA GLY A 126 -5.37 -16.84 -13.70
C GLY A 126 -6.34 -17.70 -12.88
N GLY A 127 -7.64 -17.46 -12.96
CA GLY A 127 -8.67 -18.15 -12.17
C GLY A 127 -9.72 -18.80 -13.05
N VAL A 128 -9.80 -20.13 -12.99
CA VAL A 128 -10.84 -21.00 -13.56
C VAL A 128 -12.18 -20.27 -13.67
N LEU A 129 -12.71 -20.16 -14.89
CA LEU A 129 -14.12 -19.91 -15.14
C LEU A 129 -14.91 -21.04 -14.46
N ARG A 130 -15.19 -20.90 -13.16
CA ARG A 130 -16.30 -21.61 -12.56
C ARG A 130 -17.55 -20.99 -13.16
N ASP A 131 -18.44 -21.85 -13.59
CA ASP A 131 -19.65 -21.65 -14.42
C ASP A 131 -20.72 -20.70 -13.82
N ASP A 132 -20.32 -19.76 -12.97
CA ASP A 132 -21.16 -18.69 -12.45
C ASP A 132 -20.74 -17.38 -13.10
N SER A 133 -21.29 -17.13 -14.29
CA SER A 133 -21.12 -15.90 -15.08
C SER A 133 -21.66 -14.62 -14.41
N ARG A 134 -21.85 -14.63 -13.08
CA ARG A 134 -22.14 -13.48 -12.20
C ARG A 134 -20.97 -13.15 -11.25
N ALA A 135 -19.92 -13.97 -11.19
CA ALA A 135 -18.76 -13.81 -10.34
C ALA A 135 -17.50 -13.43 -11.15
N ALA A 136 -17.58 -12.42 -12.02
CA ALA A 136 -16.38 -11.75 -12.51
C ALA A 136 -15.59 -11.27 -11.27
N GLY A 137 -14.53 -11.98 -10.90
CA GLY A 137 -13.85 -11.84 -9.62
C GLY A 137 -13.39 -10.40 -9.41
N HIS A 138 -14.01 -9.70 -8.47
CA HIS A 138 -13.62 -8.32 -8.16
C HIS A 138 -12.29 -8.41 -7.43
N THR A 139 -11.32 -7.57 -7.81
CA THR A 139 -10.08 -7.42 -7.05
C THR A 139 -10.15 -6.09 -6.30
N ASP A 140 -10.10 -6.17 -4.98
CA ASP A 140 -9.95 -5.01 -4.13
C ASP A 140 -8.52 -4.46 -4.26
N ILE A 141 -8.38 -3.15 -4.26
CA ILE A 141 -7.10 -2.49 -4.53
C ILE A 141 -6.77 -1.55 -3.39
N ILE A 142 -5.54 -1.63 -2.90
CA ILE A 142 -4.96 -0.68 -1.95
C ILE A 142 -3.77 -0.02 -2.64
N ALA A 143 -3.86 1.26 -2.98
CA ALA A 143 -2.69 2.05 -3.34
C ALA A 143 -2.07 2.66 -2.09
N LEU A 144 -0.79 2.41 -1.86
CA LEU A 144 -0.06 2.71 -0.63
C LEU A 144 1.21 3.52 -0.96
N GLN A 145 1.54 4.48 -0.10
CA GLN A 145 2.86 5.14 -0.15
C GLN A 145 3.98 4.14 0.14
N ALA A 146 5.16 4.36 -0.43
CA ALA A 146 6.27 3.40 -0.39
C ALA A 146 7.20 3.55 0.83
N ASP A 147 6.98 4.57 1.63
CA ASP A 147 7.90 5.10 2.61
C ASP A 147 7.26 5.20 4.00
N LEU A 148 6.57 4.12 4.36
CA LEU A 148 5.90 3.94 5.65
C LEU A 148 6.68 2.93 6.51
N PRO A 149 7.93 3.20 6.89
CA PRO A 149 8.80 2.21 7.54
C PRO A 149 8.31 1.79 8.93
N ALA A 150 7.43 2.56 9.55
CA ALA A 150 6.83 2.24 10.85
C ALA A 150 5.43 1.58 10.74
N MET A 151 4.92 1.36 9.52
CA MET A 151 3.60 0.75 9.31
C MET A 151 3.55 -0.66 9.93
N ARG A 152 2.47 -0.93 10.67
CA ARG A 152 2.16 -2.27 11.17
C ARG A 152 1.13 -2.93 10.28
N SER A 153 1.25 -4.25 10.08
CA SER A 153 0.26 -5.04 9.32
C SER A 153 -1.15 -4.92 9.91
N ALA A 154 -1.27 -4.86 11.25
CA ALA A 154 -2.56 -4.69 11.93
C ALA A 154 -3.24 -3.37 11.56
N GLU A 155 -2.49 -2.29 11.37
CA GLU A 155 -3.02 -0.98 10.98
C GLU A 155 -3.63 -1.04 9.58
N LEU A 156 -2.88 -1.60 8.62
CA LEU A 156 -3.37 -1.77 7.25
C LEU A 156 -4.59 -2.70 7.18
N ALA A 157 -4.57 -3.79 7.96
CA ALA A 157 -5.70 -4.72 8.06
C ALA A 157 -6.97 -4.02 8.59
N GLN A 158 -6.83 -3.21 9.64
CA GLN A 158 -7.94 -2.43 10.21
C GLN A 158 -8.46 -1.36 9.23
N ALA A 159 -7.56 -0.66 8.54
CA ALA A 159 -7.94 0.31 7.52
C ALA A 159 -8.75 -0.34 6.39
N TYR A 160 -8.27 -1.48 5.87
CA TYR A 160 -9.00 -2.26 4.86
C TYR A 160 -10.35 -2.78 5.39
N ALA A 161 -10.39 -3.31 6.62
CA ALA A 161 -11.64 -3.80 7.22
C ALA A 161 -12.70 -2.68 7.31
N THR A 162 -12.28 -1.48 7.74
CA THR A 162 -13.12 -0.29 7.91
C THR A 162 -13.48 0.40 6.59
N ALA A 163 -12.74 0.13 5.51
CA ALA A 163 -12.99 0.74 4.20
C ALA A 163 -14.40 0.44 3.68
N ARG A 164 -15.00 1.44 3.00
CA ARG A 164 -16.35 1.36 2.43
C ARG A 164 -16.38 0.30 1.34
N ARG A 165 -17.19 -0.75 1.52
CA ARG A 165 -17.60 -1.62 0.40
C ARG A 165 -18.47 -0.80 -0.56
N GLY A 166 -18.34 -1.01 -1.86
CA GLY A 166 -19.11 -0.23 -2.84
C GLY A 166 -18.41 1.05 -3.31
N GLY A 167 -17.13 1.28 -2.98
CA GLY A 167 -16.45 2.52 -3.37
C GLY A 167 -15.05 2.71 -2.82
N ARG A 168 -14.60 3.97 -2.84
CA ARG A 168 -13.27 4.39 -2.41
C ARG A 168 -13.24 4.87 -0.96
N SER A 169 -12.12 4.64 -0.29
CA SER A 169 -11.79 5.18 1.03
C SER A 169 -10.34 5.67 1.03
N LEU A 170 -10.03 6.68 1.84
CA LEU A 170 -8.64 7.16 2.00
C LEU A 170 -8.20 7.19 3.46
N VAL A 171 -6.90 6.99 3.66
CA VAL A 171 -6.19 7.28 4.90
C VAL A 171 -5.32 8.51 4.64
N VAL A 172 -5.63 9.59 5.37
CA VAL A 172 -4.87 10.84 5.31
C VAL A 172 -3.54 10.66 6.03
N ASP A 173 -2.48 11.24 5.46
CA ASP A 173 -1.15 11.26 6.07
C ASP A 173 -1.11 12.01 7.41
N HIS A 174 0.04 11.98 8.06
CA HIS A 174 0.24 12.63 9.35
C HIS A 174 0.33 14.17 9.27
N HIS A 175 0.59 14.72 8.08
CA HIS A 175 0.57 16.16 7.81
C HIS A 175 -0.86 16.69 7.56
N GLY A 176 -1.84 15.80 7.38
CA GLY A 176 -3.25 16.14 7.18
C GLY A 176 -3.61 16.55 5.75
N THR A 177 -2.66 16.51 4.80
CA THR A 177 -2.86 17.07 3.46
C THR A 177 -2.65 16.05 2.34
N GLY A 178 -1.80 15.05 2.55
CA GLY A 178 -1.56 13.96 1.61
C GLY A 178 -2.35 12.70 1.93
N THR A 179 -2.22 11.71 1.05
CA THR A 179 -2.90 10.42 1.17
C THR A 179 -1.85 9.32 1.36
N ALA A 180 -1.89 8.68 2.52
CA ALA A 180 -1.02 7.54 2.82
C ALA A 180 -1.52 6.24 2.17
N ALA A 181 -2.85 6.05 2.13
CA ALA A 181 -3.47 4.92 1.45
C ALA A 181 -4.80 5.30 0.77
N LEU A 182 -5.04 4.76 -0.42
CA LEU A 182 -6.31 4.83 -1.14
C LEU A 182 -6.81 3.40 -1.38
N ILE A 183 -8.03 3.10 -0.92
CA ILE A 183 -8.60 1.76 -0.91
C ILE A 183 -9.87 1.75 -1.77
N LEU A 184 -9.94 0.83 -2.72
CA LEU A 184 -11.14 0.53 -3.50
C LEU A 184 -11.62 -0.87 -3.15
N LYS A 185 -12.85 -0.98 -2.64
CA LYS A 185 -13.37 -2.23 -2.05
C LYS A 185 -14.74 -2.62 -2.57
N GLY A 186 -14.86 -3.86 -3.05
CA GLY A 186 -16.11 -4.52 -3.42
C GLY A 186 -16.80 -3.94 -4.66
N VAL A 187 -16.05 -3.39 -5.62
CA VAL A 187 -16.57 -2.81 -6.88
C VAL A 187 -15.59 -2.95 -8.05
N THR A 188 -16.12 -2.93 -9.27
CA THR A 188 -15.35 -2.93 -10.53
C THR A 188 -14.97 -1.52 -11.05
N GLY A 189 -15.33 -0.44 -10.34
CA GLY A 189 -15.04 0.94 -10.75
C GLY A 189 -13.55 1.32 -10.68
N ASP A 190 -13.17 2.53 -11.08
CA ASP A 190 -11.76 2.94 -11.11
C ASP A 190 -11.20 3.33 -9.74
N LEU A 191 -9.93 2.99 -9.52
CA LEU A 191 -9.16 3.48 -8.37
C LEU A 191 -9.09 5.01 -8.37
N ALA A 192 -9.06 5.64 -9.55
CA ALA A 192 -9.02 7.09 -9.75
C ALA A 192 -8.04 7.81 -8.81
N PRO A 193 -6.74 7.46 -8.84
CA PRO A 193 -5.73 8.05 -7.96
C PRO A 193 -5.50 9.53 -8.31
N LEU A 194 -5.39 10.36 -7.28
CA LEU A 194 -5.17 11.80 -7.31
C LEU A 194 -4.04 12.20 -6.33
N PHE A 195 -3.01 11.35 -6.19
CA PHE A 195 -1.81 11.58 -5.39
C PHE A 195 -1.03 12.82 -5.84
N GLY A 196 -0.22 13.35 -4.92
CA GLY A 196 0.48 14.62 -5.02
C GLY A 196 0.06 15.59 -3.91
N GLU A 197 0.45 16.86 -4.08
CA GLU A 197 0.13 17.97 -3.15
C GLU A 197 -1.37 18.05 -2.86
N HIS A 198 -1.81 18.20 -1.61
CA HIS A 198 -3.24 18.25 -1.23
C HIS A 198 -4.10 17.06 -1.70
N SER A 199 -3.49 15.88 -1.89
CA SER A 199 -4.20 14.69 -2.39
C SER A 199 -5.33 14.22 -1.47
N ALA A 200 -5.27 14.44 -0.16
CA ALA A 200 -6.36 14.10 0.76
C ALA A 200 -7.67 14.80 0.37
N ARG A 201 -7.58 16.10 0.10
CA ARG A 201 -8.71 16.93 -0.33
C ARG A 201 -9.24 16.46 -1.67
N ARG A 202 -8.36 16.30 -2.68
CA ARG A 202 -8.76 15.85 -4.02
C ARG A 202 -9.44 14.48 -4.00
N HIS A 203 -8.91 13.52 -3.25
CA HIS A 203 -9.55 12.22 -3.11
C HIS A 203 -10.92 12.32 -2.45
N SER A 204 -11.05 13.14 -1.40
CA SER A 204 -12.32 13.36 -0.71
C SER A 204 -13.36 14.00 -1.63
N GLU A 205 -12.99 15.05 -2.37
CA GLU A 205 -13.83 15.73 -3.36
C GLU A 205 -14.24 14.80 -4.51
N SER A 206 -13.38 13.82 -4.87
CA SER A 206 -13.73 12.78 -5.85
C SER A 206 -14.72 11.73 -5.33
N GLY A 207 -15.06 11.74 -4.03
CA GLY A 207 -15.99 10.80 -3.39
C GLY A 207 -15.34 9.66 -2.60
N ALA A 208 -14.03 9.71 -2.34
CA ALA A 208 -13.40 8.75 -1.42
C ALA A 208 -13.72 9.11 0.05
N ARG A 209 -14.16 8.13 0.85
CA ARG A 209 -14.47 8.36 2.27
C ARG A 209 -13.20 8.37 3.12
N GLN A 210 -12.95 9.44 3.85
CA GLN A 210 -11.86 9.49 4.82
C GLN A 210 -12.11 8.51 5.98
N LEU A 211 -11.07 7.75 6.33
CA LEU A 211 -11.08 6.79 7.43
C LEU A 211 -10.50 7.42 8.71
N GLY A 212 -11.21 7.24 9.83
CA GLY A 212 -10.92 7.87 11.12
C GLY A 212 -10.16 7.00 12.12
N GLY A 213 -9.50 5.91 11.70
CA GLY A 213 -8.76 5.04 12.61
C GLY A 213 -7.39 5.61 13.02
N THR A 214 -6.92 5.18 14.20
CA THR A 214 -5.62 5.53 14.76
C THR A 214 -4.56 4.56 14.26
N TRP A 215 -3.82 4.98 13.25
CA TRP A 215 -2.81 4.17 12.56
C TRP A 215 -1.52 4.97 12.39
N PRO A 216 -0.81 5.28 13.48
CA PRO A 216 0.34 6.17 13.45
C PRO A 216 1.44 5.70 12.49
N GLY A 217 1.66 4.39 12.32
CA GLY A 217 2.62 3.87 11.35
C GLY A 217 2.15 4.00 9.90
N LEU A 218 0.89 3.63 9.63
CA LEU A 218 0.27 3.76 8.30
C LEU A 218 0.14 5.22 7.82
N ARG A 219 0.03 6.18 8.74
CA ARG A 219 -0.12 7.61 8.40
C ARG A 219 1.22 8.34 8.25
N LEU A 220 2.32 7.76 8.74
CA LEU A 220 3.62 8.43 8.82
C LEU A 220 4.53 8.03 7.65
N ASP A 221 4.29 8.69 6.54
CA ASP A 221 5.24 8.80 5.43
C ASP A 221 6.43 9.69 5.81
N VAL A 222 7.62 9.33 5.34
CA VAL A 222 8.88 9.89 5.84
C VAL A 222 9.49 10.86 4.86
N ASP A 223 8.98 12.08 4.74
CA ASP A 223 9.54 13.05 3.79
C ASP A 223 10.69 13.89 4.34
N THR A 224 10.67 14.15 5.65
CA THR A 224 11.62 15.04 6.31
C THR A 224 12.39 14.34 7.43
N LEU A 225 13.41 15.02 7.95
CA LEU A 225 14.19 14.53 9.09
C LEU A 225 13.32 14.38 10.35
N ALA A 226 12.34 15.26 10.52
CA ALA A 226 11.38 15.19 11.62
C ALA A 226 10.50 13.94 11.50
N ASP A 227 10.05 13.62 10.29
CA ASP A 227 9.23 12.43 10.02
C ASP A 227 10.04 11.16 10.27
N LEU A 228 11.32 11.15 9.87
CA LEU A 228 12.22 10.03 10.11
C LEU A 228 12.47 9.81 11.61
N ARG A 229 12.67 10.88 12.39
CA ARG A 229 12.77 10.78 13.87
C ARG A 229 11.48 10.24 14.48
N ARG A 230 10.33 10.72 14.04
CA ARG A 230 9.02 10.22 14.50
C ARG A 230 8.84 8.75 14.16
N ALA A 231 9.21 8.33 12.95
CA ALA A 231 9.09 6.95 12.52
C ALA A 231 10.04 6.05 13.31
N HIS A 232 11.26 6.51 13.59
CA HIS A 232 12.20 5.83 14.47
C HIS A 232 11.60 5.64 15.88
N GLY A 233 11.02 6.70 16.46
CA GLY A 233 10.36 6.63 17.76
C GLY A 233 9.11 5.72 17.81
N LEU A 234 8.39 5.57 16.71
CA LEU A 234 7.31 4.57 16.58
C LEU A 234 7.82 3.13 16.40
N GLY A 235 9.12 2.97 16.13
CA GLY A 235 9.79 1.72 15.81
C GLY A 235 9.66 1.37 14.33
N VAL A 236 10.61 1.81 13.53
CA VAL A 236 10.73 1.39 12.11
C VAL A 236 10.99 -0.12 11.99
N GLY A 237 10.74 -0.66 10.80
CA GLY A 237 11.07 -2.04 10.47
C GLY A 237 12.58 -2.31 10.43
N PRO A 238 12.96 -3.60 10.40
CA PRO A 238 14.35 -4.04 10.58
C PRO A 238 15.28 -3.54 9.46
N ALA A 239 14.79 -3.39 8.22
CA ALA A 239 15.63 -2.92 7.13
C ALA A 239 16.03 -1.45 7.35
N THR A 240 15.05 -0.60 7.68
CA THR A 240 15.27 0.82 7.96
C THR A 240 16.12 1.00 9.21
N ALA A 241 15.83 0.27 10.29
CA ALA A 241 16.63 0.29 11.52
C ALA A 241 18.11 -0.04 11.25
N THR A 242 18.39 -1.08 10.45
CA THR A 242 19.76 -1.47 10.09
C THR A 242 20.49 -0.37 9.34
N VAL A 243 19.81 0.27 8.36
CA VAL A 243 20.41 1.37 7.62
C VAL A 243 20.68 2.55 8.54
N LEU A 244 19.70 2.97 9.35
CA LEU A 244 19.87 4.08 10.31
C LEU A 244 21.04 3.82 11.28
N HIS A 245 21.13 2.62 11.84
CA HIS A 245 22.24 2.23 12.70
C HIS A 245 23.60 2.33 11.98
N SER A 246 23.69 1.85 10.74
CA SER A 246 24.92 1.94 9.94
C SER A 246 25.33 3.37 9.58
N LEU A 247 24.39 4.32 9.65
CA LEU A 247 24.62 5.74 9.42
C LEU A 247 24.89 6.51 10.72
N GLY A 248 25.05 5.80 11.84
CA GLY A 248 25.29 6.42 13.16
C GLY A 248 24.07 7.14 13.74
N TRP A 249 22.87 6.81 13.27
CA TRP A 249 21.64 7.39 13.82
C TRP A 249 21.41 6.90 15.26
N SER A 250 21.30 7.82 16.20
CA SER A 250 20.98 7.56 17.60
C SER A 250 19.79 8.40 18.06
N ASP A 251 19.08 7.91 19.08
CA ASP A 251 17.95 8.63 19.70
C ASP A 251 18.37 9.95 20.39
N ASP A 252 19.68 10.12 20.64
CA ASP A 252 20.26 11.22 21.44
C ASP A 252 20.47 12.54 20.68
N ALA A 253 20.19 12.61 19.38
CA ALA A 253 20.19 13.90 18.67
C ALA A 253 19.03 14.84 19.09
N SER A 254 18.31 14.47 20.16
CA SER A 254 17.12 15.14 20.70
C SER A 254 17.43 16.26 21.70
N ALA A 255 18.69 16.57 22.01
CA ALA A 255 19.04 17.51 23.08
C ALA A 255 19.58 18.89 22.65
N THR A 256 19.87 19.16 21.36
CA THR A 256 20.64 20.38 20.99
C THR A 256 19.86 21.44 20.21
N THR A 257 18.53 21.47 20.28
CA THR A 257 17.77 22.67 19.87
C THR A 257 16.51 22.81 20.72
N ALA A 258 16.70 23.32 21.93
CA ALA A 258 15.70 24.04 22.71
C ALA A 258 16.18 25.49 22.87
#